data_AF-A0A957M2J1-F1
#
_entry.id   AF-A0A957M2J1-F1
#
_cell.length_a   1.000
_cell.length_b   1.000
_cell.length_c   1.000
_cell.angle_alpha   90.00
_cell.angle_beta   90.00
_cell.angle_gamma   90.00
#
_symmetry.space_group_name_H-M   'P 1'
#
loop_
_entity.id
_entity.type
_entity.pdbx_description
1 polymer ?
#
loop_
_entity_poly.entity_id
_entity_poly.type
_entity_poly.pdbx_seq_one_letter_code
_entity_poly.pdbx_strand_id
1 'polypeptide(L)'
;LHTSLLEDRFHGDAFPVSPLITQCAVSWMSADLAALQQSALHLLRLTQERDLLNEQGWAHLYLGCVAYQRNDLAGAAQAFSAIVKRPYGTHGHAFWQGAFGLAAVHCAQGAAEQAQALSDSLLATAWEMGGANVVEEAHALRAFVALQRGQRDEAQRWAAAYDRNQPLAPMSMFCAPALVLARILLDAATPQTVADAEAWILHIYHFSRETYNVRVQSEMLAMHALLHEMTGARAKA
;
A
#
# COMPACT_ATOMS: atom_id res chain seq x y z
N LEU A 1 16.61 6.28 20.22
CA LEU A 1 16.28 4.88 19.84
C LEU A 1 16.69 3.89 20.93
N HIS A 2 17.98 3.74 21.28
CA HIS A 2 18.38 2.78 22.33
C HIS A 2 17.79 3.11 23.71
N THR A 3 17.77 4.39 24.11
CA THR A 3 17.19 4.82 25.41
C THR A 3 15.67 4.74 25.45
N SER A 4 14.99 4.99 24.34
CA SER A 4 13.52 4.92 24.23
C SER A 4 12.97 3.48 24.22
N LEU A 5 13.83 2.48 24.01
CA LEU A 5 13.50 1.06 24.09
C LEU A 5 13.73 0.48 25.50
N LEU A 6 14.35 1.25 26.42
CA LEU A 6 14.78 0.77 27.73
C LEU A 6 13.82 1.10 28.89
N GLU A 7 12.80 1.92 28.70
CA GLU A 7 11.92 2.34 29.81
C GLU A 7 10.72 1.41 30.07
N ASP A 8 10.84 0.82 31.26
CA ASP A 8 9.88 0.35 32.26
C ASP A 8 8.83 -0.73 31.96
N ARG A 9 9.01 -1.88 32.65
CA ARG A 9 8.02 -2.94 32.87
C ARG A 9 6.79 -2.47 33.68
N PHE A 10 6.76 -1.21 34.09
CA PHE A 10 5.75 -0.61 34.97
C PHE A 10 4.76 0.32 34.24
N HIS A 11 4.87 0.45 32.91
CA HIS A 11 3.89 1.16 32.09
C HIS A 11 3.24 0.20 31.08
N GLY A 12 1.91 0.08 31.14
CA GLY A 12 1.12 -0.80 30.28
C GLY A 12 1.38 -0.58 28.78
N ASP A 13 2.02 -1.59 28.18
CA ASP A 13 1.52 -2.38 27.05
C ASP A 13 1.50 -1.86 25.59
N ALA A 14 1.95 -0.65 25.25
CA ALA A 14 2.10 -0.31 23.80
C ALA A 14 3.28 0.63 23.44
N PHE A 15 3.95 1.21 24.44
CA PHE A 15 4.90 2.31 24.19
C PHE A 15 6.08 1.98 23.27
N PRO A 16 6.81 0.84 23.40
CA PRO A 16 7.93 0.55 22.50
C PRO A 16 7.50 0.09 21.10
N VAL A 17 6.23 -0.26 20.90
CA VAL A 17 5.69 -0.73 19.61
C VAL A 17 5.55 0.45 18.63
N SER A 18 5.05 1.60 19.09
CA SER A 18 4.82 2.76 18.23
C SER A 18 6.10 3.34 17.57
N PRO A 19 7.23 3.50 18.29
CA PRO A 19 8.51 3.87 17.68
C PRO A 19 9.01 2.85 16.66
N LEU A 20 8.81 1.54 16.90
CA LEU A 20 9.23 0.50 15.97
C LEU A 20 8.36 0.45 14.71
N ILE A 21 7.05 0.67 14.82
CA ILE A 21 6.16 0.85 13.68
C ILE A 21 6.61 2.07 12.85
N THR A 22 6.91 3.19 13.52
CA THR A 22 7.40 4.41 12.86
C THR A 22 8.73 4.16 12.15
N GLN A 23 9.65 3.43 12.79
CA GLN A 23 10.93 3.06 12.17
C GLN A 23 10.71 2.18 10.92
N CYS A 24 9.78 1.22 10.98
CA CYS A 24 9.41 0.42 9.81
C CYS A 24 8.83 1.32 8.69
N ALA A 25 7.92 2.24 9.02
CA ALA A 25 7.36 3.18 8.06
C ALA A 25 8.44 4.02 7.37
N VAL A 26 9.40 4.56 8.13
CA VAL A 26 10.51 5.35 7.58
C VAL A 26 11.42 4.50 6.70
N SER A 27 11.83 3.30 7.15
CA SER A 27 12.64 2.38 6.35
C SER A 27 11.93 1.94 5.06
N TRP A 28 10.61 1.78 5.11
CA TRP A 28 9.81 1.51 3.91
C TRP A 28 9.81 2.67 2.93
N MET A 29 9.60 3.90 3.41
CA MET A 29 9.62 5.11 2.59
C MET A 29 11.00 5.35 1.96
N SER A 30 12.08 5.10 2.70
CA SER A 30 13.45 5.23 2.21
C SER A 30 13.91 4.08 1.30
N ALA A 31 13.04 3.09 1.03
CA ALA A 31 13.37 1.86 0.32
C ALA A 31 14.53 1.04 0.93
N ASP A 32 14.78 1.19 2.24
CA ASP A 32 15.78 0.40 2.96
C ASP A 32 15.15 -0.92 3.45
N LEU A 33 15.12 -1.91 2.56
CA LEU A 33 14.52 -3.21 2.84
C LEU A 33 15.26 -4.00 3.93
N ALA A 34 16.55 -3.73 4.15
CA ALA A 34 17.33 -4.42 5.17
C ALA A 34 16.96 -3.91 6.57
N ALA A 35 16.98 -2.58 6.75
CA ALA A 35 16.55 -1.96 8.00
C ALA A 35 15.06 -2.23 8.29
N LEU A 36 14.22 -2.23 7.25
CA LEU A 36 12.81 -2.58 7.36
C LEU A 36 12.63 -4.00 7.88
N GLN A 37 13.31 -4.97 7.28
CA GLN A 37 13.22 -6.37 7.69
C GLN A 37 13.67 -6.56 9.15
N GLN A 38 14.80 -5.98 9.53
CA GLN A 38 15.31 -6.07 10.89
C GLN A 38 14.33 -5.48 11.90
N SER A 39 13.78 -4.30 11.60
CA SER A 39 12.83 -3.60 12.48
C SER A 39 11.52 -4.36 12.60
N ALA A 40 10.99 -4.90 11.49
CA ALA A 40 9.76 -5.67 11.47
C ALA A 40 9.89 -7.01 12.20
N LEU A 41 11.02 -7.71 12.07
CA LEU A 41 11.30 -8.92 12.85
C LEU A 41 11.42 -8.63 14.34
N HIS A 42 12.03 -7.51 14.71
CA HIS A 42 12.11 -7.08 16.11
C HIS A 42 10.72 -6.73 16.66
N LEU A 43 9.91 -6.00 15.90
CA LEU A 43 8.53 -5.69 16.24
C LEU A 43 7.69 -6.98 16.40
N LEU A 44 7.83 -7.96 15.51
CA LEU A 44 7.11 -9.23 15.62
C LEU A 44 7.48 -9.97 16.90
N ARG A 45 8.78 -10.07 17.22
CA ARG A 45 9.24 -10.73 18.45
C ARG A 45 8.68 -10.05 19.70
N LEU A 46 8.77 -8.72 19.76
CA LEU A 46 8.29 -7.94 20.90
C LEU A 46 6.78 -8.07 21.10
N THR A 47 6.01 -8.02 20.01
CA THR A 47 4.55 -8.17 20.07
C THR A 47 4.11 -9.59 20.40
N GLN A 48 4.90 -10.62 20.05
CA GLN A 48 4.67 -12.00 20.47
C GLN A 48 4.99 -12.21 21.96
N GLU A 49 6.15 -11.72 22.43
CA GLU A 49 6.56 -11.84 23.84
C GLU A 49 5.58 -11.17 24.81
N ARG A 50 4.86 -10.16 24.34
CA ARG A 50 3.89 -9.37 25.13
C ARG A 50 2.42 -9.70 24.82
N ASP A 51 2.16 -10.69 23.97
CA ASP A 51 0.80 -11.08 23.54
C ASP A 51 -0.03 -9.93 22.96
N LEU A 52 0.62 -9.00 22.26
CA LEU A 52 -0.01 -7.84 21.62
C LEU A 52 -0.51 -8.23 20.21
N LEU A 53 -1.54 -9.08 20.17
CA LEU A 53 -2.07 -9.66 18.92
C LEU A 53 -2.44 -8.63 17.87
N ASN A 54 -3.04 -7.51 18.29
CA ASN A 54 -3.44 -6.42 17.40
C ASN A 54 -2.24 -5.81 16.65
N GLU A 55 -1.10 -5.78 17.32
CA GLU A 55 0.10 -5.06 16.87
C GLU A 55 1.00 -5.94 16.01
N GLN A 56 0.83 -7.27 16.09
CA GLN A 56 1.48 -8.23 15.19
C GLN A 56 1.11 -7.97 13.72
N GLY A 57 -0.08 -7.40 13.45
CA GLY A 57 -0.50 -7.04 12.10
C GLY A 57 0.44 -6.05 11.41
N TRP A 58 0.99 -5.08 12.15
CA TRP A 58 1.98 -4.14 11.62
C TRP A 58 3.28 -4.83 11.25
N ALA A 59 3.75 -5.75 12.09
CA ALA A 59 4.96 -6.51 11.81
C ALA A 59 4.80 -7.37 10.55
N HIS A 60 3.68 -8.09 10.45
CA HIS A 60 3.35 -8.88 9.27
C HIS A 60 3.20 -8.03 8.01
N LEU A 61 2.64 -6.82 8.11
CA LEU A 61 2.52 -5.92 6.97
C LEU A 61 3.90 -5.61 6.39
N TYR A 62 4.83 -5.15 7.21
CA TYR A 62 6.16 -4.75 6.74
C TYR A 62 7.01 -5.94 6.28
N LEU A 63 6.86 -7.11 6.92
CA LEU A 63 7.48 -8.35 6.41
C LEU A 63 6.93 -8.74 5.04
N GLY A 64 5.61 -8.59 4.83
CA GLY A 64 4.98 -8.80 3.52
C GLY A 64 5.49 -7.82 2.48
N CYS A 65 5.63 -6.54 2.83
CA CYS A 65 6.23 -5.52 1.95
C CYS A 65 7.66 -5.90 1.53
N VAL A 66 8.50 -6.35 2.47
CA VAL A 66 9.88 -6.79 2.16
C VAL A 66 9.88 -7.99 1.23
N ALA A 67 9.08 -9.02 1.53
CA ALA A 67 8.99 -10.22 0.70
C ALA A 67 8.51 -9.87 -0.72
N TYR A 68 7.48 -9.03 -0.83
CA TYR A 68 6.94 -8.60 -2.13
C TYR A 68 7.98 -7.83 -2.96
N GLN A 69 8.70 -6.87 -2.35
CA GLN A 69 9.75 -6.11 -3.06
C GLN A 69 10.93 -6.99 -3.50
N ARG A 70 11.17 -8.11 -2.81
CA ARG A 70 12.17 -9.12 -3.22
C ARG A 70 11.63 -10.15 -4.21
N ASN A 71 10.40 -9.98 -4.69
CA ASN A 71 9.70 -10.96 -5.53
C ASN A 71 9.53 -12.33 -4.87
N ASP A 72 9.59 -12.41 -3.54
CA ASP A 72 9.20 -13.59 -2.76
C ASP A 72 7.69 -13.56 -2.54
N LEU A 73 6.96 -13.95 -3.59
CA LEU A 73 5.49 -13.93 -3.59
C LEU A 73 4.90 -14.91 -2.56
N ALA A 74 5.60 -16.01 -2.25
CA ALA A 74 5.15 -16.98 -1.25
C ALA A 74 5.25 -16.41 0.17
N GLY A 75 6.39 -15.81 0.52
CA GLY A 75 6.57 -15.12 1.80
C GLY A 75 5.61 -13.94 1.95
N ALA A 76 5.39 -13.16 0.87
CA ALA A 76 4.44 -12.06 0.86
C ALA A 76 3.00 -12.55 1.09
N ALA A 77 2.57 -13.61 0.38
CA ALA A 77 1.25 -14.21 0.57
C ALA A 77 1.04 -14.66 2.02
N GLN A 78 2.04 -15.32 2.61
CA GLN A 78 1.97 -15.80 3.99
C GLN A 78 1.81 -14.64 4.97
N ALA A 79 2.64 -13.61 4.84
CA ALA A 79 2.64 -12.46 5.73
C ALA A 79 1.33 -11.65 5.64
N PHE A 80 0.88 -11.31 4.42
CA PHE A 80 -0.37 -10.56 4.26
C PHE A 80 -1.61 -11.39 4.64
N SER A 81 -1.61 -12.70 4.39
CA SER A 81 -2.68 -13.59 4.83
C SER A 81 -2.81 -13.65 6.36
N ALA A 82 -1.71 -13.54 7.11
CA ALA A 82 -1.76 -13.53 8.57
C ALA A 82 -2.55 -12.34 9.13
N ILE A 83 -2.59 -11.24 8.38
CA ILE A 83 -3.33 -10.01 8.69
C ILE A 83 -4.81 -10.20 8.30
N VAL A 84 -5.06 -10.54 7.03
CA VAL A 84 -6.43 -10.59 6.46
C VAL A 84 -7.30 -11.67 7.12
N LYS A 85 -6.70 -12.76 7.64
CA LYS A 85 -7.42 -13.81 8.36
C LYS A 85 -7.92 -13.39 9.76
N ARG A 86 -7.58 -12.18 10.23
CA ARG A 86 -7.90 -11.69 11.59
C ARG A 86 -8.48 -10.26 11.56
N PRO A 87 -9.61 -10.01 10.86
CA PRO A 87 -10.14 -8.65 10.65
C PRO A 87 -10.44 -7.88 11.94
N TYR A 88 -10.86 -8.56 13.01
CA TYR A 88 -11.16 -7.95 14.31
C TYR A 88 -10.00 -8.01 15.32
N GLY A 89 -8.91 -8.70 14.97
CA GLY A 89 -7.73 -8.87 15.82
C GLY A 89 -6.51 -8.14 15.28
N THR A 90 -6.70 -7.17 14.38
CA THR A 90 -5.64 -6.39 13.76
C THR A 90 -6.10 -4.95 13.58
N HIS A 91 -5.17 -4.02 13.72
CA HIS A 91 -5.43 -2.61 13.54
C HIS A 91 -6.01 -2.35 12.14
N GLY A 92 -7.16 -1.66 12.05
CA GLY A 92 -7.94 -1.53 10.80
C GLY A 92 -7.13 -1.00 9.60
N HIS A 93 -6.23 -0.04 9.82
CA HIS A 93 -5.34 0.43 8.75
C HIS A 93 -4.35 -0.63 8.28
N ALA A 94 -3.77 -1.43 9.19
CA ALA A 94 -2.87 -2.52 8.81
C ALA A 94 -3.63 -3.63 8.08
N PHE A 95 -4.88 -3.88 8.45
CA PHE A 95 -5.76 -4.82 7.77
C PHE A 95 -5.96 -4.46 6.29
N TRP A 96 -6.41 -3.22 6.00
CA TRP A 96 -6.62 -2.79 4.62
C TRP A 96 -5.33 -2.83 3.79
N GLN A 97 -4.22 -2.40 4.38
CA GLN A 97 -2.92 -2.40 3.71
C GLN A 97 -2.40 -3.82 3.45
N GLY A 98 -2.70 -4.77 4.36
CA GLY A 98 -2.49 -6.19 4.14
C GLY A 98 -3.36 -6.76 3.03
N ALA A 99 -4.63 -6.32 2.92
CA ALA A 99 -5.52 -6.72 1.83
C ALA A 99 -5.03 -6.23 0.45
N PHE A 100 -4.57 -4.97 0.34
CA PHE A 100 -3.90 -4.49 -0.88
C PHE A 100 -2.67 -5.33 -1.22
N GLY A 101 -1.84 -5.65 -0.22
CA GLY A 101 -0.68 -6.52 -0.38
C GLY A 101 -1.04 -7.91 -0.91
N LEU A 102 -2.04 -8.55 -0.30
CA LEU A 102 -2.51 -9.88 -0.71
C LEU A 102 -3.11 -9.88 -2.11
N ALA A 103 -3.93 -8.86 -2.44
CA ALA A 103 -4.46 -8.68 -3.79
C ALA A 103 -3.33 -8.50 -4.82
N ALA A 104 -2.31 -7.69 -4.50
CA ALA A 104 -1.15 -7.50 -5.37
C ALA A 104 -0.39 -8.81 -5.62
N VAL A 105 -0.21 -9.63 -4.58
CA VAL A 105 0.41 -10.96 -4.69
C VAL A 105 -0.42 -11.88 -5.59
N HIS A 106 -1.74 -11.95 -5.40
CA HIS A 106 -2.62 -12.75 -6.26
C HIS A 106 -2.52 -12.31 -7.73
N CYS A 107 -2.53 -11.00 -8.00
CA CYS A 107 -2.34 -10.49 -9.36
C CYS A 107 -0.95 -10.86 -9.92
N ALA A 108 0.12 -10.72 -9.15
CA ALA A 108 1.48 -11.07 -9.58
C ALA A 108 1.66 -12.58 -9.87
N GLN A 109 0.88 -13.43 -9.20
CA GLN A 109 0.84 -14.88 -9.43
C GLN A 109 -0.07 -15.29 -10.60
N GLY A 110 -0.74 -14.35 -11.26
CA GLY A 110 -1.75 -14.65 -12.29
C GLY A 110 -3.07 -15.20 -11.71
N ALA A 111 -3.26 -15.15 -10.39
CA ALA A 111 -4.46 -15.61 -9.69
C ALA A 111 -5.52 -14.49 -9.61
N ALA A 112 -5.86 -13.89 -10.76
CA ALA A 112 -6.77 -12.74 -10.86
C ALA A 112 -8.14 -12.96 -10.20
N GLU A 113 -8.69 -14.17 -10.30
CA GLU A 113 -9.96 -14.52 -9.66
C GLU A 113 -9.88 -14.49 -8.13
N GLN A 114 -8.74 -14.83 -7.54
CA GLN A 114 -8.55 -14.76 -6.08
C GLN A 114 -8.46 -13.31 -5.61
N ALA A 115 -7.79 -12.44 -6.38
CA ALA A 115 -7.75 -11.01 -6.11
C ALA A 115 -9.16 -10.39 -6.16
N GLN A 116 -9.97 -10.79 -7.16
CA GLN A 116 -11.35 -10.33 -7.30
C GLN A 116 -12.23 -10.79 -6.14
N ALA A 117 -12.19 -12.08 -5.81
CA ALA A 117 -12.98 -12.65 -4.72
C ALA A 117 -12.64 -11.97 -3.38
N LEU A 118 -11.36 -11.66 -3.14
CA LEU A 118 -10.92 -10.89 -1.99
C LEU A 118 -11.54 -9.48 -1.99
N SER A 119 -11.43 -8.72 -3.08
CA SER A 119 -11.97 -7.36 -3.14
C SER A 119 -13.50 -7.32 -2.99
N ASP A 120 -14.22 -8.28 -3.58
CA ASP A 120 -15.68 -8.35 -3.51
C ASP A 120 -16.16 -8.68 -2.09
N SER A 121 -15.50 -9.65 -1.44
CA SER A 121 -15.80 -10.00 -0.05
C SER A 121 -15.57 -8.82 0.89
N LEU A 122 -14.45 -8.10 0.73
CA LEU A 122 -14.12 -6.99 1.62
C LEU A 122 -15.01 -5.76 1.40
N LEU A 123 -15.47 -5.52 0.17
CA LEU A 123 -16.46 -4.49 -0.08
C LEU A 123 -17.80 -4.81 0.61
N ALA A 124 -18.28 -6.05 0.51
CA ALA A 124 -19.50 -6.47 1.20
C ALA A 124 -19.39 -6.26 2.72
N THR A 125 -18.27 -6.68 3.32
CA THR A 125 -18.00 -6.48 4.76
C THR A 125 -17.88 -5.00 5.13
N ALA A 126 -17.29 -4.15 4.28
CA ALA A 126 -17.17 -2.71 4.54
C ALA A 126 -18.54 -2.03 4.67
N TRP A 127 -19.50 -2.43 3.83
CA TRP A 127 -20.88 -1.96 3.91
C TRP A 127 -21.57 -2.40 5.22
N GLU A 128 -21.32 -3.63 5.66
CA GLU A 128 -21.85 -4.14 6.94
C GLU A 128 -21.27 -3.39 8.15
N MET A 129 -19.98 -2.99 8.09
CA MET A 129 -19.32 -2.22 9.15
C MET A 129 -19.76 -0.75 9.22
N GLY A 130 -20.31 -0.18 8.13
CA GLY A 130 -21.01 1.10 8.12
C GLY A 130 -20.15 2.37 8.26
N GLY A 131 -18.82 2.29 8.14
CA GLY A 131 -17.92 3.44 8.23
C GLY A 131 -17.49 3.98 6.86
N ALA A 132 -17.66 5.29 6.62
CA ALA A 132 -17.33 5.93 5.33
C ALA A 132 -15.89 5.65 4.88
N ASN A 133 -14.90 5.81 5.78
CA ASN A 133 -13.48 5.55 5.48
C ASN A 133 -13.22 4.07 5.09
N VAL A 134 -13.96 3.14 5.69
CA VAL A 134 -13.82 1.69 5.42
C VAL A 134 -14.36 1.36 4.03
N VAL A 135 -15.47 2.00 3.65
CA VAL A 135 -16.05 1.87 2.31
C VAL A 135 -15.15 2.50 1.24
N GLU A 136 -14.52 3.64 1.52
CA GLU A 136 -13.55 4.27 0.62
C GLU A 136 -12.32 3.39 0.36
N GLU A 137 -11.73 2.79 1.40
CA GLU A 137 -10.62 1.84 1.27
C GLU A 137 -11.03 0.61 0.44
N ALA A 138 -12.24 0.09 0.65
CA ALA A 138 -12.75 -1.03 -0.12
C ALA A 138 -12.92 -0.69 -1.62
N HIS A 139 -13.42 0.51 -1.92
CA HIS A 139 -13.53 0.97 -3.30
C HIS A 139 -12.17 1.19 -3.96
N ALA A 140 -11.20 1.74 -3.24
CA ALA A 140 -9.82 1.88 -3.74
C ALA A 140 -9.17 0.51 -4.00
N LEU A 141 -9.38 -0.48 -3.14
CA LEU A 141 -8.91 -1.86 -3.34
C LEU A 141 -9.53 -2.48 -4.59
N ARG A 142 -10.84 -2.31 -4.78
CA ARG A 142 -11.55 -2.81 -5.95
C ARG A 142 -11.05 -2.17 -7.24
N ALA A 143 -10.81 -0.85 -7.25
CA ALA A 143 -10.22 -0.16 -8.40
C ALA A 143 -8.79 -0.64 -8.71
N PHE A 144 -7.99 -0.87 -7.67
CA PHE A 144 -6.65 -1.46 -7.79
C PHE A 144 -6.70 -2.85 -8.45
N VAL A 145 -7.59 -3.74 -8.00
CA VAL A 145 -7.76 -5.08 -8.60
C VAL A 145 -8.27 -4.98 -10.03
N ALA A 146 -9.28 -4.15 -10.29
CA ALA A 146 -9.84 -3.95 -11.62
C ALA A 146 -8.76 -3.50 -12.63
N LEU A 147 -7.90 -2.56 -12.24
CA LEU A 147 -6.78 -2.12 -13.07
C LEU A 147 -5.84 -3.29 -13.42
N GLN A 148 -5.43 -4.07 -12.42
CA GLN A 148 -4.52 -5.21 -12.61
C GLN A 148 -5.11 -6.31 -13.50
N ARG A 149 -6.44 -6.40 -13.59
CA ARG A 149 -7.17 -7.34 -14.45
C ARG A 149 -7.50 -6.79 -15.84
N GLY A 150 -7.14 -5.53 -16.13
CA GLY A 150 -7.52 -4.86 -17.38
C GLY A 150 -9.00 -4.48 -17.46
N GLN A 151 -9.73 -4.49 -16.33
CA GLN A 151 -11.13 -4.07 -16.23
C GLN A 151 -11.23 -2.54 -16.16
N ARG A 152 -10.87 -1.90 -17.27
CA ARG A 152 -10.66 -0.44 -17.35
C ARG A 152 -11.86 0.38 -16.93
N ASP A 153 -13.07 0.00 -17.34
CA ASP A 153 -14.29 0.76 -17.06
C ASP A 153 -14.56 0.92 -15.56
N GLU A 154 -14.24 -0.11 -14.76
CA GLU A 154 -14.42 -0.08 -13.32
C GLU A 154 -13.37 0.78 -12.63
N ALA A 155 -12.10 0.62 -13.01
CA ALA A 155 -11.01 1.45 -12.51
C ALA A 155 -11.24 2.93 -12.85
N GLN A 156 -11.66 3.23 -14.09
CA GLN A 156 -11.94 4.59 -14.55
C GLN A 156 -13.13 5.24 -13.83
N ARG A 157 -14.20 4.48 -13.54
CA ARG A 157 -15.33 5.00 -12.74
C ARG A 157 -14.88 5.43 -11.34
N TRP A 158 -14.03 4.65 -10.69
CA TRP A 158 -13.46 5.04 -9.41
C TRP A 158 -12.55 6.27 -9.54
N ALA A 159 -11.68 6.31 -10.56
CA ALA A 159 -10.78 7.43 -10.80
C ALA A 159 -11.52 8.76 -11.07
N ALA A 160 -12.68 8.70 -11.74
CA ALA A 160 -13.52 9.87 -11.98
C ALA A 160 -14.20 10.42 -10.70
N ALA A 161 -14.40 9.57 -9.69
CA ALA A 161 -15.00 9.95 -8.41
C ALA A 161 -13.96 10.35 -7.35
N TYR A 162 -12.67 10.14 -7.61
CA TYR A 162 -11.61 10.45 -6.66
C TYR A 162 -11.42 11.97 -6.49
N ASP A 163 -11.50 12.46 -5.25
CA ASP A 163 -11.27 13.87 -4.94
C ASP A 163 -9.77 14.21 -4.89
N ARG A 164 -9.27 14.77 -5.99
CA ARG A 164 -7.87 15.19 -6.14
C ARG A 164 -7.51 16.43 -5.31
N ASN A 165 -8.47 17.09 -4.68
CA ASN A 165 -8.20 18.27 -3.84
C ASN A 165 -7.82 17.90 -2.40
N GLN A 166 -8.00 16.63 -2.02
CA GLN A 166 -7.60 16.18 -0.69
C GLN A 166 -6.06 16.19 -0.55
N PRO A 167 -5.52 16.61 0.60
CA PRO A 167 -4.09 16.56 0.84
C PRO A 167 -3.54 15.14 0.70
N LEU A 168 -2.40 15.00 0.04
CA LEU A 168 -1.70 13.72 -0.04
C LEU A 168 -1.21 13.30 1.35
N ALA A 169 -1.49 12.04 1.71
CA ALA A 169 -0.88 11.41 2.88
C ALA A 169 0.56 10.96 2.57
N PRO A 170 1.46 10.78 3.56
CA PRO A 170 2.87 10.43 3.36
C PRO A 170 3.18 9.13 2.61
N MET A 171 2.18 8.29 2.29
CA MET A 171 2.33 7.02 1.56
C MET A 171 3.33 6.05 2.23
N SER A 172 3.29 6.00 3.56
CA SER A 172 4.16 5.20 4.44
C SER A 172 3.75 3.72 4.55
N MET A 173 2.76 3.30 3.77
CA MET A 173 2.15 1.97 3.78
C MET A 173 2.29 1.30 2.42
N PHE A 174 1.70 0.11 2.25
CA PHE A 174 1.82 -0.67 1.02
C PHE A 174 1.23 0.06 -0.19
N CYS A 175 0.01 0.58 -0.07
CA CYS A 175 -0.69 1.29 -1.14
C CYS A 175 -1.36 2.57 -0.61
N ALA A 176 -1.55 3.54 -1.50
CA ALA A 176 -2.35 4.72 -1.25
C ALA A 176 -3.27 4.98 -2.44
N PRO A 177 -4.50 5.46 -2.22
CA PRO A 177 -5.44 5.80 -3.29
C PRO A 177 -4.84 6.70 -4.38
N ALA A 178 -4.04 7.70 -4.01
CA ALA A 178 -3.37 8.58 -4.97
C ALA A 178 -2.46 7.83 -5.96
N LEU A 179 -1.79 6.76 -5.50
CA LEU A 179 -0.96 5.88 -6.35
C LEU A 179 -1.83 5.02 -7.26
N VAL A 180 -2.97 4.53 -6.77
CA VAL A 180 -3.94 3.81 -7.61
C VAL A 180 -4.44 4.71 -8.73
N LEU A 181 -4.81 5.97 -8.42
CA LEU A 181 -5.21 6.94 -9.43
C LEU A 181 -4.11 7.19 -10.47
N ALA A 182 -2.86 7.39 -10.05
CA ALA A 182 -1.74 7.60 -10.98
C ALA A 182 -1.59 6.43 -11.98
N ARG A 183 -1.71 5.19 -11.51
CA ARG A 183 -1.65 4.00 -12.36
C ARG A 183 -2.83 3.91 -13.33
N ILE A 184 -4.04 4.28 -12.90
CA ILE A 184 -5.22 4.29 -13.77
C ILE A 184 -5.09 5.36 -14.85
N LEU A 185 -4.63 6.57 -14.49
CA LEU A 185 -4.42 7.65 -15.46
C LEU A 185 -3.34 7.28 -16.48
N LEU A 186 -2.28 6.59 -16.06
CA LEU A 186 -1.25 6.08 -16.96
C LEU A 186 -1.82 5.02 -17.93
N ASP A 187 -2.54 4.00 -17.45
CA ASP A 187 -3.13 2.97 -18.33
C ASP A 187 -4.16 3.56 -19.31
N ALA A 188 -4.91 4.58 -18.89
CA ALA A 188 -5.89 5.27 -19.71
C ALA A 188 -5.31 6.41 -20.57
N ALA A 189 -3.99 6.60 -20.61
CA ALA A 189 -3.38 7.77 -21.25
C ALA A 189 -3.56 7.76 -22.78
N THR A 190 -4.27 8.78 -23.27
CA THR A 190 -4.46 9.11 -24.69
C THR A 190 -3.71 10.41 -25.01
N PRO A 191 -3.50 10.76 -26.29
CA PRO A 191 -2.92 12.06 -26.63
C PRO A 191 -3.66 13.26 -26.00
N GLN A 192 -4.95 13.14 -25.75
CA GLN A 192 -5.78 14.18 -25.15
C GLN A 192 -5.66 14.24 -23.62
N THR A 193 -5.38 13.10 -22.97
CA THR A 193 -5.38 12.97 -21.50
C THR A 193 -3.99 12.81 -20.89
N VAL A 194 -2.95 12.67 -21.71
CA VAL A 194 -1.57 12.44 -21.26
C VAL A 194 -1.06 13.55 -20.33
N ALA A 195 -1.41 14.80 -20.60
CA ALA A 195 -1.00 15.93 -19.76
C ALA A 195 -1.64 15.88 -18.36
N ASP A 196 -2.87 15.37 -18.23
CA ASP A 196 -3.52 15.17 -16.93
C ASP A 196 -2.82 14.08 -16.12
N ALA A 197 -2.50 12.94 -16.77
CA ALA A 197 -1.74 11.87 -16.14
C ALA A 197 -0.36 12.34 -15.68
N GLU A 198 0.36 13.09 -16.54
CA GLU A 198 1.66 13.66 -16.21
C GLU A 198 1.60 14.61 -15.02
N ALA A 199 0.62 15.52 -15.00
CA ALA A 199 0.44 16.48 -13.92
C ALA A 199 0.21 15.78 -12.57
N TRP A 200 -0.61 14.73 -12.55
CA TRP A 200 -0.86 13.96 -11.33
C TRP A 200 0.37 13.17 -10.85
N ILE A 201 1.09 12.52 -11.78
CA ILE A 201 2.35 11.80 -11.47
C ILE A 201 3.39 12.77 -10.89
N LEU A 202 3.57 13.95 -11.50
CA LEU A 202 4.51 14.96 -11.04
C LEU A 202 4.10 15.55 -9.69
N HIS A 203 2.80 15.76 -9.45
CA HIS A 203 2.30 16.21 -8.16
C HIS A 203 2.70 15.24 -7.02
N ILE A 204 2.49 13.94 -7.21
CA ILE A 204 2.90 12.91 -6.25
C ILE A 204 4.43 12.87 -6.12
N TYR A 205 5.16 12.96 -7.24
CA TYR A 205 6.62 13.00 -7.21
C TYR A 205 7.15 14.15 -6.36
N HIS A 206 6.64 15.37 -6.54
CA HIS A 206 7.04 16.53 -5.74
C HIS A 206 6.76 16.32 -4.25
N PHE A 207 5.55 15.88 -3.90
CA PHE A 207 5.19 15.58 -2.51
C PHE A 207 6.08 14.47 -1.90
N SER A 208 6.42 13.44 -2.68
CA SER A 208 7.30 12.35 -2.24
C SER A 208 8.74 12.82 -1.99
N ARG A 209 9.18 13.93 -2.59
CA ARG A 209 10.48 14.56 -2.29
C ARG A 209 10.44 15.30 -0.96
N GLU A 210 9.36 16.04 -0.69
CA GLU A 210 9.17 16.78 0.56
C GLU A 210 9.07 15.84 1.78
N THR A 211 8.51 14.64 1.57
CA THR A 211 8.36 13.60 2.59
C THR A 211 9.48 12.55 2.60
N TYR A 212 10.53 12.74 1.79
CA TYR A 212 11.68 11.81 1.67
C TYR A 212 11.29 10.35 1.36
N ASN A 213 10.19 10.15 0.62
CA ASN A 213 9.69 8.85 0.21
C ASN A 213 10.32 8.38 -1.11
N VAL A 214 11.57 7.90 -1.02
CA VAL A 214 12.37 7.38 -2.16
C VAL A 214 11.67 6.26 -2.91
N ARG A 215 10.92 5.41 -2.20
CA ARG A 215 10.12 4.35 -2.82
C ARG A 215 9.12 4.92 -3.83
N VAL A 216 8.32 5.90 -3.40
CA VAL A 216 7.33 6.55 -4.27
C VAL A 216 8.01 7.38 -5.37
N GLN A 217 9.13 8.06 -5.06
CA GLN A 217 9.89 8.81 -6.07
C GLN A 217 10.31 7.88 -7.24
N SER A 218 10.83 6.70 -6.92
CA SER A 218 11.24 5.71 -7.92
C SER A 218 10.06 5.24 -8.78
N GLU A 219 8.92 4.97 -8.15
CA GLU A 219 7.70 4.57 -8.84
C GLU A 219 7.17 5.67 -9.78
N MET A 220 7.12 6.93 -9.33
CA MET A 220 6.64 8.05 -10.14
C MET A 220 7.59 8.37 -11.31
N LEU A 221 8.91 8.29 -11.11
CA LEU A 221 9.87 8.45 -12.21
C LEU A 221 9.73 7.36 -13.27
N ALA A 222 9.49 6.11 -12.86
CA ALA A 222 9.25 5.02 -13.80
C ALA A 222 7.95 5.25 -14.61
N MET A 223 6.87 5.68 -13.95
CA MET A 223 5.60 6.01 -14.64
C MET A 223 5.77 7.19 -15.61
N HIS A 224 6.51 8.21 -15.20
CA HIS A 224 6.81 9.36 -16.05
C HIS A 224 7.59 8.95 -17.30
N ALA A 225 8.60 8.10 -17.15
CA ALA A 225 9.37 7.56 -18.28
C ALA A 225 8.47 6.76 -19.25
N LEU A 226 7.58 5.91 -18.74
CA LEU A 226 6.62 5.18 -19.57
C LEU A 226 5.69 6.12 -20.35
N LEU A 227 5.22 7.19 -19.72
CA LEU A 227 4.38 8.20 -20.36
C LEU A 227 5.12 8.91 -21.51
N HIS A 228 6.40 9.25 -21.31
CA HIS A 228 7.27 9.82 -22.34
C HIS A 228 7.56 8.85 -23.49
N GLU A 229 7.71 7.56 -23.21
CA GLU A 229 7.87 6.55 -24.26
C GLU A 229 6.57 6.44 -25.10
N MET A 230 5.41 6.42 -24.44
CA MET A 230 4.11 6.38 -25.12
C MET A 230 3.89 7.60 -26.03
N THR A 231 4.32 8.79 -25.64
CA THR A 231 4.23 10.00 -26.48
C THR A 231 5.31 10.05 -27.55
N GLY A 232 6.55 9.69 -27.22
CA GLY A 232 7.69 9.70 -28.13
C GLY A 232 7.62 8.63 -29.23
N ALA A 233 7.08 7.45 -28.93
CA ALA A 233 6.81 6.41 -29.93
C ALA A 233 5.65 6.80 -30.86
N ARG A 234 4.64 7.51 -30.34
CA ARG A 234 3.51 8.03 -31.13
C ARG A 234 3.87 9.24 -32.00
N ALA A 235 4.87 10.04 -31.63
CA ALA A 235 5.37 11.15 -32.45
C ALA A 235 6.22 10.70 -33.67
N LYS A 236 6.66 9.43 -33.69
CA LYS A 236 7.45 8.83 -34.77
C LYS A 236 6.62 7.97 -35.74
N ALA A 237 5.34 7.73 -35.46
CA ALA A 237 4.40 7.00 -36.30
C ALA A 237 3.56 7.95 -37.15
#